data_AF-A0A3D0RJX1-F1
#
_entry.id   AF-A0A3D0RJX1-F1
#
_cell.length_a   1.000
_cell.length_b   1.000
_cell.length_c   1.000
_cell.angle_alpha   90.00
_cell.angle_beta   90.00
_cell.angle_gamma   90.00
#
_symmetry.space_group_name_H-M   'P 1'
#
loop_
_entity.id
_entity.type
_entity.pdbx_description
1 polymer ?
#
loop_
_entity_poly.entity_id
_entity_poly.type
_entity_poly.pdbx_seq_one_letter_code
_entity_poly.pdbx_strand_id
1 'polypeptide(L)'
;MDNKQLIKVLSDSIAVTSNIDKDLFTKMGVKRGLRNEDHSGVLAGLTRVGDVVGYERQEDGTLKPIPGKLFYRGIDVEDLVHGLQADNRLGFEETAYLLLSGKLPNKENLQAFSSLLAQTMPLNHTATMNILSLQGKNIMNILARSVLELYTYDQDPDDISPDN
;
A
#
# COMPACT_ATOMS: atom_id res chain seq x y z
N MET A 1 -15.89 15.79 -7.49
CA MET A 1 -16.12 14.33 -7.56
C MET A 1 -16.83 13.83 -6.29
N ASP A 2 -17.84 12.95 -6.44
CA ASP A 2 -18.48 12.26 -5.30
C ASP A 2 -17.76 10.95 -4.92
N ASN A 3 -18.14 10.31 -3.80
CA ASN A 3 -17.47 9.10 -3.31
C ASN A 3 -17.59 7.91 -4.27
N LYS A 4 -18.72 7.75 -4.95
CA LYS A 4 -18.92 6.63 -5.90
C LYS A 4 -18.05 6.79 -7.13
N GLN A 5 -17.93 8.02 -7.62
CA GLN A 5 -17.03 8.35 -8.72
C GLN A 5 -15.56 8.13 -8.33
N LEU A 6 -15.17 8.54 -7.12
CA LEU A 6 -13.81 8.32 -6.62
C LEU A 6 -13.47 6.83 -6.52
N ILE A 7 -14.36 6.02 -5.93
CA ILE A 7 -14.17 4.56 -5.83
C ILE A 7 -13.96 3.99 -7.22
N LYS A 8 -14.86 4.28 -8.16
CA LYS A 8 -14.73 3.80 -9.53
C LYS A 8 -13.39 4.18 -10.18
N VAL A 9 -12.94 5.43 -10.00
CA VAL A 9 -11.63 5.90 -10.53
C VAL A 9 -10.48 5.09 -9.93
N LEU A 10 -10.52 4.80 -8.63
CA LEU A 10 -9.51 4.00 -7.94
C LEU A 10 -9.53 2.56 -8.44
N SER A 11 -10.69 1.93 -8.48
CA SER A 11 -10.90 0.53 -8.89
C SER A 11 -10.46 0.29 -10.34
N ASP A 12 -10.88 1.18 -11.26
CA ASP A 12 -10.43 1.16 -12.66
C ASP A 12 -8.90 1.31 -12.77
N SER A 13 -8.30 2.17 -11.95
CA SER A 13 -6.85 2.37 -11.94
C SER A 13 -6.11 1.15 -11.39
N ILE A 14 -6.58 0.56 -10.29
CA ILE A 14 -6.00 -0.63 -9.65
C ILE A 14 -5.98 -1.82 -10.62
N ALA A 15 -7.10 -2.04 -11.32
CA ALA A 15 -7.23 -3.12 -12.29
C ALA A 15 -6.16 -3.06 -13.39
N VAL A 16 -5.73 -1.86 -13.78
CA VAL A 16 -4.69 -1.67 -14.80
C VAL A 16 -3.29 -1.67 -14.20
N THR A 17 -3.07 -0.93 -13.12
CA THR A 17 -1.73 -0.69 -12.56
C THR A 17 -1.20 -1.90 -11.79
N SER A 18 -2.08 -2.74 -11.25
CA SER A 18 -1.70 -3.89 -10.42
C SER A 18 -1.83 -5.24 -11.12
N ASN A 19 -2.37 -5.28 -12.34
CA ASN A 19 -2.42 -6.51 -13.14
C ASN A 19 -1.02 -6.94 -13.59
N ILE A 20 -0.61 -8.14 -13.20
CA ILE A 20 0.67 -8.74 -13.60
C ILE A 20 0.36 -9.95 -14.48
N ASP A 21 0.99 -9.98 -15.65
CA ASP A 21 0.89 -11.12 -16.56
C ASP A 21 1.34 -12.41 -15.84
N LYS A 22 0.45 -13.41 -15.82
CA LYS A 22 0.67 -14.68 -15.13
C LYS A 22 1.86 -15.45 -15.70
N ASP A 23 2.17 -15.25 -16.98
CA ASP A 23 3.32 -15.90 -17.63
C ASP A 23 4.66 -15.42 -17.05
N LEU A 24 4.71 -14.22 -16.48
CA LEU A 24 5.92 -13.68 -15.85
C LEU A 24 6.34 -14.51 -14.63
N PHE A 25 5.40 -15.10 -13.89
CA PHE A 25 5.72 -15.90 -12.72
C PHE A 25 6.52 -17.15 -13.11
N THR A 26 6.13 -17.80 -14.20
CA THR A 26 6.84 -18.96 -14.75
C THR A 26 8.16 -18.53 -15.38
N LYS A 27 8.17 -17.47 -16.19
CA LYS A 27 9.38 -16.96 -16.86
C LYS A 27 10.47 -16.52 -15.88
N MET A 28 10.08 -15.91 -14.76
CA MET A 28 11.02 -15.43 -13.73
C MET A 28 11.33 -16.48 -12.66
N GLY A 29 10.74 -17.67 -12.75
CA GLY A 29 11.03 -18.78 -11.83
C GLY A 29 10.61 -18.52 -10.38
N VAL A 30 9.45 -17.88 -10.17
CA VAL A 30 8.91 -17.60 -8.82
C VAL A 30 8.71 -18.91 -8.05
N LYS A 31 9.42 -19.07 -6.92
CA LYS A 31 9.42 -20.32 -6.13
C LYS A 31 8.49 -20.22 -4.94
N ARG A 32 7.53 -21.15 -4.86
CA ARG A 32 6.73 -21.40 -3.65
C ARG A 32 7.63 -22.02 -2.57
N GLY A 33 8.04 -21.26 -1.57
CA GLY A 33 8.84 -21.78 -0.43
C GLY A 33 10.02 -20.93 0.04
N LEU A 34 10.32 -19.81 -0.65
CA LEU A 34 11.20 -18.73 -0.17
C LEU A 34 12.64 -19.12 0.22
N ARG A 35 13.21 -20.21 -0.30
CA ARG A 35 14.60 -20.62 0.05
C ARG A 35 15.42 -21.09 -1.16
N ASN A 36 16.59 -20.47 -1.36
CA ASN A 36 17.66 -20.95 -2.23
C ASN A 36 18.76 -21.51 -1.33
N GLU A 37 19.51 -22.51 -1.83
CA GLU A 37 20.58 -23.17 -1.06
C GLU A 37 21.83 -22.29 -0.89
N ASP A 38 21.96 -21.24 -1.69
CA ASP A 38 23.13 -20.33 -1.76
C ASP A 38 23.00 -19.07 -0.88
N HIS A 39 22.01 -19.03 0.04
CA HIS A 39 21.66 -17.87 0.88
C HIS A 39 21.22 -16.61 0.11
N SER A 40 21.05 -16.67 -1.22
CA SER A 40 20.46 -15.59 -1.99
C SER A 40 18.96 -15.48 -1.72
N GLY A 41 18.43 -14.25 -1.80
CA GLY A 41 17.00 -14.01 -1.69
C GLY A 41 16.23 -14.78 -2.76
N VAL A 42 15.07 -15.34 -2.39
CA VAL A 42 14.22 -16.07 -3.32
C VAL A 42 13.16 -15.17 -3.89
N LEU A 43 12.96 -15.25 -5.20
CA LEU A 43 11.83 -14.60 -5.85
C LEU A 43 10.52 -15.26 -5.39
N ALA A 44 9.88 -14.61 -4.43
CA ALA A 44 8.65 -15.01 -3.75
C ALA A 44 7.39 -14.72 -4.57
N GLY A 45 7.46 -13.67 -5.37
CA GLY A 45 6.34 -13.08 -6.08
C GLY A 45 6.79 -11.85 -6.86
N LEU A 46 5.86 -11.31 -7.63
CA LEU A 46 6.04 -10.08 -8.39
C LEU A 46 5.08 -9.04 -7.83
N THR A 47 5.56 -7.81 -7.69
CA THR A 47 4.75 -6.68 -7.23
C THR A 47 5.00 -5.48 -8.13
N ARG A 48 3.99 -4.63 -8.26
CA ARG A 48 4.09 -3.30 -8.87
C ARG A 48 3.90 -2.18 -7.84
N VAL A 49 3.86 -2.52 -6.55
CA VAL A 49 3.55 -1.57 -5.46
C VAL A 49 4.80 -0.85 -4.97
N GLY A 50 5.85 -1.61 -4.63
CA GLY A 50 7.11 -1.03 -4.21
C GLY A 50 8.30 -1.92 -4.57
N ASP A 51 9.47 -1.29 -4.69
CA ASP A 51 10.72 -1.92 -5.06
C ASP A 51 11.85 -1.42 -4.15
N VAL A 52 12.76 -2.31 -3.78
CA VAL A 52 13.91 -2.00 -2.92
C VAL A 52 15.18 -2.39 -3.64
N VAL A 53 15.98 -1.40 -4.01
CA VAL A 53 17.23 -1.59 -4.77
C VAL A 53 18.40 -1.36 -3.84
N GLY A 54 19.06 -2.45 -3.42
CA GLY A 54 20.24 -2.41 -2.53
C GLY A 54 21.58 -2.72 -3.22
N TYR A 55 21.54 -3.09 -4.50
CA TYR A 55 22.73 -3.45 -5.27
C TYR A 55 22.50 -3.17 -6.76
N GLU A 56 23.60 -2.98 -7.49
CA GLU A 56 23.63 -2.90 -8.95
C GLU A 56 24.40 -4.10 -9.52
N ARG A 57 23.95 -4.62 -10.67
CA ARG A 57 24.67 -5.68 -11.39
C ARG A 57 25.66 -5.02 -12.34
N GLN A 58 26.94 -5.33 -12.16
CA GLN A 58 28.05 -4.86 -12.99
C GLN A 58 28.10 -5.60 -14.34
N GLU A 59 28.86 -5.08 -15.31
CA GLU A 59 29.03 -5.69 -16.64
C GLU A 59 29.60 -7.11 -16.59
N ASP A 60 30.42 -7.43 -15.59
CA ASP A 60 30.99 -8.76 -15.33
C ASP A 60 30.01 -9.72 -14.63
N GLY A 61 28.80 -9.27 -14.34
CA GLY A 61 27.76 -10.04 -13.66
C GLY A 61 27.87 -10.04 -12.12
N THR A 62 28.87 -9.39 -11.54
CA THR A 62 29.00 -9.24 -10.08
C THR A 62 28.00 -8.23 -9.52
N LEU A 63 27.67 -8.37 -8.23
CA LEU A 63 26.77 -7.46 -7.52
C LEU A 63 27.60 -6.46 -6.71
N LYS A 64 27.37 -5.16 -6.93
CA LYS A 64 27.98 -4.10 -6.13
C LYS A 64 26.91 -3.47 -5.22
N PRO A 65 27.13 -3.44 -3.89
CA PRO A 65 26.22 -2.75 -2.97
C PRO A 65 26.14 -1.25 -3.31
N ILE A 66 24.94 -0.70 -3.20
CA ILE A 66 24.67 0.74 -3.36
C ILE A 66 23.92 1.27 -2.13
N PRO A 67 23.87 2.60 -1.91
CA PRO A 67 22.88 3.18 -1.01
C PRO A 67 21.49 2.71 -1.42
N GLY A 68 20.78 2.07 -0.49
CA GLY A 68 19.50 1.46 -0.77
C GLY A 68 18.47 2.49 -1.20
N LYS A 69 17.75 2.21 -2.30
CA LYS A 69 16.62 3.02 -2.76
C LYS A 69 15.31 2.29 -2.53
N LEU A 70 14.28 3.04 -2.15
CA LEU A 70 12.91 2.55 -2.04
C LEU A 70 12.07 3.29 -3.07
N PHE A 71 11.34 2.53 -3.90
CA PHE A 71 10.44 3.07 -4.90
C PHE A 71 9.00 2.71 -4.55
N TYR A 72 8.08 3.67 -4.66
CA TYR A 72 6.64 3.45 -4.63
C TYR A 72 6.07 3.68 -6.01
N ARG A 73 5.48 2.63 -6.60
CA ARG A 73 4.92 2.67 -7.96
C ARG A 73 5.90 3.24 -9.01
N GLY A 74 7.21 2.98 -8.82
CA GLY A 74 8.28 3.45 -9.70
C GLY A 74 8.82 4.86 -9.39
N ILE A 75 8.32 5.54 -8.35
CA ILE A 75 8.79 6.86 -7.90
C ILE A 75 9.75 6.65 -6.72
N ASP A 76 10.93 7.26 -6.75
CA ASP A 76 11.86 7.25 -5.61
C ASP A 76 11.20 7.96 -4.42
N VAL A 77 11.19 7.31 -3.26
CA VAL A 77 10.57 7.88 -2.05
C VAL A 77 11.27 9.17 -1.62
N GLU A 78 12.57 9.33 -1.88
CA GLU A 78 13.27 10.58 -1.60
C GLU A 78 12.71 11.74 -2.47
N ASP A 79 12.51 11.49 -3.76
CA ASP A 79 11.92 12.47 -4.69
C ASP A 79 10.49 12.84 -4.28
N LEU A 80 9.70 11.84 -3.87
CA LEU A 80 8.34 12.04 -3.38
C LEU A 80 8.33 12.94 -2.13
N VAL A 81 9.20 12.66 -1.14
CA VAL A 81 9.30 13.45 0.09
C VAL A 81 9.79 14.87 -0.20
N HIS A 82 10.78 15.04 -1.09
CA HIS A 82 11.28 16.35 -1.46
C HIS A 82 10.21 17.23 -2.11
N GLY A 83 9.40 16.69 -3.02
CA GLY A 83 8.28 17.41 -3.62
C GLY A 83 7.23 17.84 -2.59
N LEU A 84 6.86 16.93 -1.69
CA LEU A 84 5.90 17.21 -0.62
C LEU A 84 6.39 18.30 0.34
N GLN A 85 7.67 18.25 0.73
CA GLN A 85 8.28 19.25 1.61
C GLN A 85 8.42 20.62 0.94
N ALA A 86 8.80 20.66 -0.34
CA ALA A 86 8.90 21.90 -1.11
C ALA A 86 7.54 22.63 -1.21
N ASP A 87 6.45 21.86 -1.29
CA ASP A 87 5.08 22.39 -1.31
C ASP A 87 4.49 22.64 0.09
N ASN A 88 5.25 22.37 1.17
CA ASN A 88 4.80 22.44 2.56
C ASN A 88 3.55 21.56 2.85
N ARG A 89 3.56 20.32 2.37
CA ARG A 89 2.49 19.32 2.52
C ARG A 89 2.97 18.12 3.33
N LEU A 90 2.04 17.47 4.04
CA LEU A 90 2.34 16.25 4.82
C LEU A 90 2.45 15.00 3.92
N GLY A 91 1.61 14.91 2.90
CA GLY A 91 1.73 13.91 1.82
C GLY A 91 1.24 12.50 2.12
N PHE A 92 0.64 12.24 3.28
CA PHE A 92 0.08 10.93 3.59
C PHE A 92 -1.02 10.52 2.60
N GLU A 93 -2.02 11.39 2.38
CA GLU A 93 -3.16 11.11 1.50
C GLU A 93 -2.72 10.94 0.05
N GLU A 94 -1.75 11.72 -0.39
CA GLU A 94 -1.16 11.61 -1.73
C GLU A 94 -0.40 10.30 -1.92
N THR A 95 0.42 9.93 -0.92
CA THR A 95 1.18 8.68 -0.95
C THR A 95 0.26 7.47 -0.88
N ALA A 96 -0.79 7.51 -0.04
CA ALA A 96 -1.80 6.46 0.04
C ALA A 96 -2.56 6.32 -1.30
N TYR A 97 -2.95 7.44 -1.90
CA TYR A 97 -3.58 7.44 -3.23
C TYR A 97 -2.63 6.86 -4.29
N LEU A 98 -1.35 7.22 -4.28
CA LEU A 98 -0.32 6.67 -5.17
C LEU A 98 -0.24 5.15 -5.02
N LEU A 99 -0.09 4.65 -3.79
CA LEU A 99 0.06 3.23 -3.51
C LEU A 99 -1.17 2.43 -3.97
N LEU A 100 -2.37 2.95 -3.73
CA LEU A 100 -3.61 2.32 -4.16
C LEU A 100 -3.75 2.37 -5.68
N SER A 101 -3.83 3.56 -6.26
CA SER A 101 -4.18 3.75 -7.67
C SER A 101 -3.05 3.39 -8.64
N GLY A 102 -1.80 3.48 -8.21
CA GLY A 102 -0.61 3.38 -9.07
C GLY A 102 -0.20 4.70 -9.73
N LYS A 103 -0.86 5.82 -9.43
CA LYS A 103 -0.59 7.14 -10.03
C LYS A 103 -0.72 8.25 -8.98
N LEU A 104 -0.01 9.36 -9.17
CA LEU A 104 -0.23 10.54 -8.34
C LEU A 104 -1.63 11.14 -8.58
N PRO A 105 -2.32 11.61 -7.53
CA PRO A 105 -3.61 12.26 -7.68
C PRO A 105 -3.45 13.64 -8.32
N ASN A 106 -4.45 14.04 -9.11
CA ASN A 106 -4.63 15.45 -9.42
C ASN A 106 -5.30 16.17 -8.22
N LYS A 107 -5.42 17.50 -8.30
CA LYS A 107 -6.00 18.31 -7.21
C LYS A 107 -7.42 17.88 -6.82
N GLU A 108 -8.27 17.57 -7.79
CA GLU A 108 -9.65 17.15 -7.53
C GLU A 108 -9.71 15.79 -6.83
N ASN A 109 -8.93 14.81 -7.33
CA ASN A 109 -8.86 13.47 -6.75
C ASN A 109 -8.26 13.49 -5.35
N LEU A 110 -7.22 14.29 -5.11
CA LEU A 110 -6.63 14.44 -3.78
C LEU A 110 -7.65 15.03 -2.80
N GLN A 111 -8.36 16.09 -3.19
CA GLN A 111 -9.38 16.70 -2.33
C GLN A 111 -10.52 15.72 -2.01
N ALA A 112 -11.00 14.98 -3.02
CA ALA A 112 -12.05 13.99 -2.83
C ALA A 112 -11.58 12.85 -1.91
N PHE A 113 -10.36 12.34 -2.12
CA PHE A 113 -9.78 11.27 -1.33
C PHE A 113 -9.54 11.67 0.12
N SER A 114 -8.96 12.85 0.37
CA SER A 114 -8.80 13.40 1.72
C SER A 114 -10.14 13.61 2.41
N SER A 115 -11.16 14.08 1.68
CA SER A 115 -12.51 14.27 2.23
C SER A 115 -13.16 12.93 2.61
N LEU A 116 -13.00 11.90 1.78
CA LEU A 116 -13.47 10.54 2.07
C LEU A 116 -12.79 9.99 3.33
N LEU A 117 -11.45 10.04 3.40
CA LEU A 117 -10.71 9.60 4.58
C LEU A 117 -11.18 10.31 5.84
N ALA A 118 -11.36 11.63 5.79
CA ALA A 118 -11.81 12.40 6.93
C ALA A 118 -13.22 12.02 7.40
N GLN A 119 -14.12 11.68 6.47
CA GLN A 119 -15.48 11.22 6.80
C GLN A 119 -15.48 9.83 7.47
N THR A 120 -14.49 8.98 7.16
CA THR A 120 -14.40 7.62 7.70
C THR A 120 -13.54 7.51 8.97
N MET A 121 -12.84 8.59 9.38
CA MET A 121 -12.02 8.60 10.60
C MET A 121 -12.79 8.43 11.92
N PRO A 122 -14.02 8.98 12.11
CA PRO A 122 -14.73 8.84 13.37
C PRO A 122 -15.10 7.39 13.67
N LEU A 123 -14.77 6.93 14.88
CA LEU A 123 -15.21 5.62 15.36
C LEU A 123 -16.68 5.65 15.75
N ASN A 124 -17.41 4.55 15.46
CA ASN A 124 -18.76 4.38 15.96
C ASN A 124 -18.76 4.26 17.50
N HIS A 125 -19.93 4.45 18.12
CA HIS A 125 -20.06 4.43 19.57
C HIS A 125 -19.60 3.09 20.18
N THR A 126 -19.96 1.98 19.56
CA THR A 126 -19.63 0.62 20.04
C THR A 126 -18.13 0.37 20.03
N ALA A 127 -17.43 0.68 18.93
CA ALA A 127 -15.99 0.57 18.80
C ALA A 127 -15.27 1.43 19.85
N THR A 128 -15.74 2.66 20.05
CA THR A 128 -15.20 3.55 21.09
C THR A 128 -15.35 2.92 22.47
N MET A 129 -16.54 2.37 22.77
CA MET A 129 -16.78 1.76 24.07
C MET A 129 -15.97 0.49 24.29
N ASN A 130 -15.77 -0.32 23.27
CA ASN A 130 -14.99 -1.55 23.38
C ASN A 130 -13.50 -1.26 23.63
N ILE A 131 -12.94 -0.23 22.98
CA ILE A 131 -11.58 0.24 23.24
C ILE A 131 -11.42 0.69 24.70
N LEU A 132 -12.36 1.49 25.21
CA LEU A 132 -12.31 2.01 26.59
C LEU A 132 -12.54 0.93 27.65
N SER A 133 -13.46 -0.01 27.37
CA SER A 133 -13.84 -1.06 28.31
C SER A 133 -12.77 -2.15 28.44
N LEU A 134 -12.09 -2.47 27.33
CA LEU A 134 -11.11 -3.54 27.29
C LEU A 134 -9.69 -2.99 27.44
N GLN A 135 -9.39 -2.49 28.64
CA GLN A 135 -8.07 -1.95 28.99
C GLN A 135 -6.95 -2.99 28.81
N GLY A 136 -5.76 -2.52 28.48
CA GLY A 136 -4.59 -3.37 28.29
C GLY A 136 -3.29 -2.61 28.51
N LYS A 137 -2.22 -3.35 28.79
CA LYS A 137 -0.87 -2.76 28.96
C LYS A 137 -0.11 -2.68 27.64
N ASN A 138 -0.44 -3.55 26.68
CA ASN A 138 0.25 -3.63 25.41
C ASN A 138 -0.61 -2.97 24.32
N ILE A 139 -0.12 -1.86 23.77
CA ILE A 139 -0.82 -1.07 22.75
C ILE A 139 -1.04 -1.85 21.45
N MET A 140 -0.13 -2.74 21.06
CA MET A 140 -0.27 -3.55 19.85
C MET A 140 -1.39 -4.58 19.99
N ASN A 141 -1.55 -5.18 21.18
CA ASN A 141 -2.67 -6.09 21.45
C ASN A 141 -4.02 -5.34 21.41
N ILE A 142 -4.05 -4.11 21.92
CA ILE A 142 -5.25 -3.26 21.85
C ILE A 142 -5.57 -2.95 20.39
N LEU A 143 -4.59 -2.46 19.61
CA LEU A 143 -4.76 -2.13 18.20
C LEU A 143 -5.22 -3.34 17.37
N ALA A 144 -4.56 -4.49 17.51
CA ALA A 144 -4.90 -5.70 16.77
C ALA A 144 -6.35 -6.16 17.04
N ARG A 145 -6.78 -6.12 18.31
CA ARG A 145 -8.17 -6.42 18.68
C ARG A 145 -9.14 -5.38 18.10
N SER A 146 -8.84 -4.10 18.21
CA SER A 146 -9.69 -3.03 17.69
C SER A 146 -9.91 -3.16 16.18
N VAL A 147 -8.87 -3.52 15.43
CA VAL A 147 -8.97 -3.77 13.98
C VAL A 147 -9.82 -5.02 13.71
N LEU A 148 -9.58 -6.12 14.43
CA LEU A 148 -10.36 -7.35 14.25
C LEU A 148 -11.86 -7.15 14.53
N GLU A 149 -12.18 -6.31 15.51
CA GLU A 149 -13.55 -5.97 15.87
C GLU A 149 -14.30 -5.23 14.76
N LEU A 150 -13.59 -4.47 13.89
CA LEU A 150 -14.20 -3.77 12.75
C LEU A 150 -14.92 -4.73 11.79
N TYR A 151 -14.48 -5.99 11.70
CA TYR A 151 -15.15 -7.05 10.94
C TYR A 151 -16.64 -7.18 11.32
N THR A 152 -16.98 -6.95 12.59
CA THR A 152 -18.36 -7.08 13.08
C THR A 152 -19.24 -5.86 12.78
N TYR A 153 -18.63 -4.75 12.35
CA TYR A 153 -19.33 -3.50 12.03
C TYR A 153 -19.52 -3.30 10.53
N ASP A 154 -18.74 -4.00 9.72
CA ASP A 154 -18.92 -4.04 8.27
C ASP A 154 -20.17 -4.86 7.91
N GLN A 155 -20.95 -4.36 6.94
CA GLN A 155 -22.10 -5.09 6.41
C GLN A 155 -21.68 -6.19 5.43
N ASP A 156 -20.50 -6.05 4.80
CA ASP A 156 -19.97 -7.01 3.83
C ASP A 156 -18.46 -7.26 4.03
N PRO A 157 -18.06 -7.79 5.20
CA PRO A 157 -16.64 -7.90 5.58
C PRO A 157 -15.83 -8.90 4.75
N ASP A 158 -16.50 -9.76 3.97
CA ASP A 158 -15.87 -10.78 3.13
C ASP A 158 -15.88 -10.38 1.64
N ASP A 159 -16.43 -9.22 1.26
CA ASP A 159 -16.32 -8.74 -0.12
C ASP A 159 -14.88 -8.30 -0.44
N ILE A 160 -14.34 -8.88 -1.50
CA ILE A 160 -12.98 -8.63 -1.99
C ILE A 160 -13.01 -8.03 -3.40
N SER A 161 -14.17 -7.51 -3.82
CA SER A 161 -14.31 -6.83 -5.10
C SER A 161 -13.44 -5.57 -5.15
N PRO A 162 -12.97 -5.15 -6.35
CA PRO A 162 -12.19 -3.93 -6.48
C PRO A 162 -12.93 -2.64 -6.08
N ASP A 163 -14.27 -2.69 -6.03
CA ASP A 163 -15.13 -1.54 -5.74
C ASP A 163 -15.47 -1.44 -4.24
N ASN A 164 -15.06 -2.42 -3.43
CA ASN A 164 -15.22 -2.42 -1.97
C ASN A 164 -14.20 -1.50 -1.28
#